data_AF-A0A1M3IEV2-F1
#
_entry.id   AF-A0A1M3IEV2-F1
#
_cell.length_a   1.000
_cell.length_b   1.000
_cell.length_c   1.000
_cell.angle_alpha   90.00
_cell.angle_beta   90.00
_cell.angle_gamma   90.00
#
_symmetry.space_group_name_H-M   'P 1'
#
loop_
_entity.id
_entity.type
_entity.pdbx_description
1 polymer ?
#
loop_
_entity_poly.entity_id
_entity_poly.type
_entity_poly.pdbx_seq_one_letter_code
_entity_poly.pdbx_strand_id
1 'polypeptide(L)'
;MDIQKYFEKINSESQQIFAYTIATYAEDLGKAHHLSTCIFEFSEYLFDKKEIELLNTVSTQIESSTLNLTLGLYRQAFSSLRLAFEMALGAVYFSINKLEHFEWLKGTTDIKWAKLIDKDNGVLSTRFSNAFFPELSPFIADYNSKASNVYRLLSEYVHGNNETWSKSGIQIKLNDDLINHFFSKLVEITEIILFALSCRYLKSIPQRERDGLEFLSSQLNHVEPIRVLLGGPKE
;
A
#
# COMPACT_ATOMS: atom_id res chain seq x y z
N MET A 1 23.36 11.48 -31.86
CA MET A 1 22.85 10.31 -31.12
C MET A 1 21.75 9.70 -31.96
N ASP A 2 21.84 8.41 -32.25
CA ASP A 2 20.76 7.69 -32.92
C ASP A 2 19.69 7.37 -31.86
N ILE A 3 18.58 8.13 -31.89
CA ILE A 3 17.56 8.07 -30.84
C ILE A 3 16.85 6.72 -30.81
N GLN A 4 16.68 6.08 -31.97
CA GLN A 4 16.07 4.77 -32.06
C GLN A 4 16.96 3.73 -31.38
N LYS A 5 18.26 3.69 -31.73
CA LYS A 5 19.21 2.78 -31.09
C LYS A 5 19.33 2.99 -29.58
N TYR A 6 19.19 4.24 -29.12
CA TYR A 6 19.19 4.55 -27.69
C TYR A 6 18.01 3.90 -26.97
N PHE A 7 16.78 4.06 -27.47
CA PHE A 7 15.59 3.45 -26.84
C PHE A 7 15.55 1.93 -27.00
N GLU A 8 16.03 1.38 -28.13
CA GLU A 8 16.19 -0.07 -28.31
C GLU A 8 17.14 -0.67 -27.28
N LYS A 9 18.25 0.02 -26.99
CA LYS A 9 19.19 -0.37 -25.95
C LYS A 9 18.54 -0.38 -24.56
N ILE A 10 17.84 0.69 -24.18
CA ILE A 10 17.14 0.78 -22.88
C ILE A 10 16.11 -0.34 -22.74
N ASN A 11 15.32 -0.60 -23.78
CA ASN A 11 14.36 -1.69 -23.76
C ASN A 11 15.06 -3.04 -23.57
N SER A 12 16.15 -3.30 -24.29
CA SER A 12 16.91 -4.55 -24.11
C SER A 12 17.46 -4.71 -22.69
N GLU A 13 17.95 -3.63 -22.06
CA GLU A 13 18.42 -3.64 -20.67
C GLU A 13 17.26 -3.94 -19.70
N SER A 14 16.09 -3.32 -19.91
CA SER A 14 14.88 -3.56 -19.12
C SER A 14 14.36 -5.00 -19.25
N GLN A 15 14.38 -5.58 -20.46
CA GLN A 15 13.99 -6.98 -20.69
C GLN A 15 14.94 -7.98 -20.01
N GLN A 16 16.24 -7.67 -19.95
CA GLN A 16 17.20 -8.49 -19.22
C GLN A 16 16.92 -8.47 -17.71
N ILE A 17 16.63 -7.29 -17.14
CA ILE A 17 16.22 -7.15 -15.74
C ILE A 17 14.92 -7.90 -15.50
N PHE A 18 13.92 -7.75 -16.37
CA PHE A 18 12.66 -8.46 -16.26
C PHE A 18 12.86 -9.97 -16.18
N ALA A 19 13.60 -10.55 -17.14
CA ALA A 19 13.89 -11.97 -17.15
C ALA A 19 14.62 -12.43 -15.86
N TYR A 20 15.58 -11.64 -15.39
CA TYR A 20 16.29 -11.90 -14.14
C TYR A 20 15.36 -11.83 -12.93
N THR A 21 14.56 -10.78 -12.80
CA THR A 21 13.67 -10.56 -11.65
C THR A 21 12.61 -11.65 -11.58
N ILE A 22 12.01 -12.05 -12.71
CA ILE A 22 11.07 -13.18 -12.76
C ILE A 22 11.72 -14.48 -12.28
N ALA A 23 12.96 -14.75 -12.72
CA ALA A 23 13.66 -16.00 -12.39
C ALA A 23 14.14 -16.05 -10.92
N THR A 24 14.62 -14.93 -10.39
CA THR A 24 15.26 -14.86 -9.06
C THR A 24 14.26 -14.55 -7.94
N TYR A 25 13.22 -13.76 -8.22
CA TYR A 25 12.29 -13.22 -7.20
C TYR A 25 10.85 -13.74 -7.37
N ALA A 26 10.67 -14.94 -7.94
CA ALA A 26 9.35 -15.51 -8.21
C ALA A 26 8.45 -15.57 -6.95
N GLU A 27 9.02 -15.94 -5.80
CA GLU A 27 8.28 -16.01 -4.53
C GLU A 27 7.83 -14.62 -4.05
N ASP A 28 8.74 -13.63 -4.05
CA ASP A 28 8.41 -12.25 -3.66
C ASP A 28 7.38 -11.61 -4.60
N LEU A 29 7.44 -11.92 -5.90
CA LEU A 29 6.44 -11.50 -6.88
C LEU A 29 5.08 -12.15 -6.63
N GLY A 30 5.06 -13.44 -6.31
CA GLY A 30 3.83 -14.14 -5.90
C GLY A 30 3.23 -13.52 -4.63
N LYS A 31 4.08 -13.19 -3.65
CA LYS A 31 3.67 -12.50 -2.43
C LYS A 31 3.14 -11.09 -2.73
N ALA A 32 3.80 -10.33 -3.60
CA ALA A 32 3.37 -8.99 -4.01
C ALA A 32 1.98 -9.02 -4.64
N HIS A 33 1.74 -9.97 -5.55
CA HIS A 33 0.43 -10.18 -6.15
C HIS A 33 -0.64 -10.56 -5.12
N HIS A 34 -0.31 -11.48 -4.20
CA HIS A 34 -1.21 -11.86 -3.12
C HIS A 34 -1.59 -10.65 -2.24
N LEU A 35 -0.61 -9.83 -1.83
CA LEU A 35 -0.84 -8.63 -1.03
C LEU A 35 -1.75 -7.61 -1.73
N SER A 36 -1.56 -7.42 -3.04
CA SER A 36 -2.46 -6.59 -3.87
C SER A 36 -3.89 -7.15 -3.88
N THR A 37 -4.00 -8.46 -4.01
CA THR A 37 -5.28 -9.20 -4.03
C THR A 37 -5.98 -9.13 -2.69
N CYS A 38 -5.28 -9.19 -1.55
CA CYS A 38 -5.90 -9.01 -0.23
C CYS A 38 -6.64 -7.68 -0.10
N ILE A 39 -6.11 -6.59 -0.68
CA ILE A 39 -6.78 -5.28 -0.66
C ILE A 39 -8.03 -5.29 -1.56
N PHE A 40 -7.93 -5.93 -2.72
CA PHE A 40 -9.06 -6.11 -3.65
C PHE A 40 -10.17 -6.95 -3.00
N GLU A 41 -9.82 -8.11 -2.44
CA GLU A 41 -10.74 -9.01 -1.73
C GLU A 41 -11.40 -8.32 -0.54
N PHE A 42 -10.66 -7.53 0.25
CA PHE A 42 -11.25 -6.75 1.34
C PHE A 42 -12.31 -5.76 0.82
N SER A 43 -12.08 -5.16 -0.35
CA SER A 43 -12.99 -4.17 -0.93
C SER A 43 -14.37 -4.77 -1.25
N GLU A 44 -14.44 -6.06 -1.60
CA GLU A 44 -15.68 -6.75 -1.93
C GLU A 44 -16.64 -6.86 -0.72
N TYR A 45 -16.16 -6.62 0.49
CA TYR A 45 -16.96 -6.58 1.72
C TYR A 45 -17.44 -5.17 2.09
N LEU A 46 -17.13 -4.16 1.29
CA LEU A 46 -17.58 -2.79 1.52
C LEU A 46 -18.95 -2.53 0.86
N PHE A 47 -19.67 -1.52 1.37
CA PHE A 47 -20.98 -1.14 0.84
C PHE A 47 -20.94 0.07 -0.10
N ASP A 48 -19.99 0.99 0.10
CA ASP A 48 -19.90 2.20 -0.71
C ASP A 48 -19.10 1.94 -1.99
N LYS A 49 -19.80 2.01 -3.13
CA LYS A 49 -19.22 1.78 -4.46
C LYS A 49 -17.97 2.62 -4.76
N LYS A 50 -17.88 3.85 -4.28
CA LYS A 50 -16.71 4.71 -4.53
C LYS A 50 -15.51 4.29 -3.69
N GLU A 51 -15.74 3.79 -2.49
CA GLU A 51 -14.67 3.21 -1.67
C GLU A 51 -14.14 1.93 -2.32
N ILE A 52 -15.03 1.08 -2.85
CA ILE A 52 -14.66 -0.12 -3.62
C ILE A 52 -13.81 0.26 -4.84
N GLU A 53 -14.28 1.18 -5.67
CA GLU A 53 -13.56 1.63 -6.86
C GLU A 53 -12.18 2.22 -6.52
N LEU A 54 -12.08 2.96 -5.41
CA LEU A 54 -10.81 3.52 -4.94
C LEU A 54 -9.84 2.42 -4.48
N LEU A 55 -10.31 1.40 -3.74
CA LEU A 55 -9.47 0.27 -3.32
C LEU A 55 -9.06 -0.62 -4.50
N ASN A 56 -9.94 -0.81 -5.49
CA ASN A 56 -9.57 -1.49 -6.74
C ASN A 56 -8.47 -0.73 -7.49
N THR A 57 -8.51 0.60 -7.44
CA THR A 57 -7.44 1.44 -7.99
C THR A 57 -6.15 1.26 -7.18
N VAL A 58 -6.21 1.16 -5.86
CA VAL A 58 -5.04 0.87 -5.00
C VAL A 58 -4.39 -0.45 -5.41
N SER A 59 -5.15 -1.54 -5.55
CA SER A 59 -4.60 -2.83 -6.00
C SER A 59 -3.95 -2.72 -7.38
N THR A 60 -4.60 -2.03 -8.31
CA THR A 60 -4.01 -1.77 -9.65
C THR A 60 -2.71 -0.96 -9.58
N GLN A 61 -2.61 0.00 -8.65
CA GLN A 61 -1.39 0.78 -8.44
C GLN A 61 -0.26 -0.06 -7.83
N ILE A 62 -0.58 -1.02 -6.93
CA ILE A 62 0.42 -1.96 -6.38
C ILE A 62 0.95 -2.89 -7.49
N GLU A 63 0.08 -3.41 -8.36
CA GLU A 63 0.50 -4.22 -9.52
C GLU A 63 1.37 -3.41 -10.49
N SER A 64 0.96 -2.18 -10.80
CA SER A 64 1.73 -1.28 -11.67
C SER A 64 3.09 -0.93 -11.06
N SER A 65 3.12 -0.73 -9.75
CA SER A 65 4.35 -0.51 -8.98
C SER A 65 5.29 -1.71 -9.07
N THR A 66 4.75 -2.91 -8.92
CA THR A 66 5.51 -4.17 -9.03
C THR A 66 6.01 -4.42 -10.45
N LEU A 67 5.21 -4.11 -11.49
CA LEU A 67 5.67 -4.17 -12.87
C LEU A 67 6.80 -3.17 -13.16
N ASN A 68 6.72 -1.95 -12.64
CA ASN A 68 7.82 -0.99 -12.76
C ASN A 68 9.11 -1.52 -12.12
N LEU A 69 9.00 -2.25 -11.00
CA LEU A 69 10.14 -2.90 -10.36
C LEU A 69 10.81 -3.93 -11.29
N THR A 70 10.03 -4.83 -11.89
CA THR A 70 10.56 -5.88 -12.76
C THR A 70 11.20 -5.32 -14.03
N LEU A 71 10.79 -4.14 -14.46
CA LEU A 71 11.39 -3.44 -15.60
C LEU A 71 12.65 -2.62 -15.25
N GLY A 72 13.08 -2.62 -13.99
CA GLY A 72 14.22 -1.82 -13.51
C GLY A 72 13.90 -0.33 -13.33
N LEU A 73 12.62 0.05 -13.35
CA LEU A 73 12.14 1.43 -13.16
C LEU A 73 11.92 1.74 -11.67
N TYR A 74 12.95 1.51 -10.85
CA TYR A 74 12.85 1.52 -9.39
C TYR A 74 12.22 2.79 -8.81
N ARG A 75 12.62 3.96 -9.29
CA ARG A 75 12.06 5.24 -8.82
C ARG A 75 10.54 5.30 -9.06
N GLN A 76 10.08 4.75 -10.19
CA GLN A 76 8.67 4.78 -10.55
C GLN A 76 7.89 3.72 -9.78
N ALA A 77 8.53 2.58 -9.49
CA ALA A 77 8.01 1.59 -8.55
C ALA A 77 7.75 2.24 -7.18
N PHE A 78 8.75 2.82 -6.52
CA PHE A 78 8.57 3.47 -5.21
C PHE A 78 7.57 4.63 -5.24
N SER A 79 7.55 5.44 -6.31
CA SER A 79 6.58 6.53 -6.46
C SER A 79 5.14 6.02 -6.60
N SER A 80 4.92 4.94 -7.36
CA SER A 80 3.62 4.30 -7.50
C SER A 80 3.18 3.62 -6.20
N LEU A 81 4.12 3.00 -5.49
CA LEU A 81 3.88 2.40 -4.17
C LEU A 81 3.43 3.45 -3.14
N ARG A 82 4.06 4.64 -3.14
CA ARG A 82 3.65 5.78 -2.31
C ARG A 82 2.22 6.21 -2.61
N LEU A 83 1.88 6.35 -3.89
CA LEU A 83 0.56 6.76 -4.33
C LEU A 83 -0.50 5.74 -3.89
N ALA A 84 -0.25 4.44 -4.09
CA ALA A 84 -1.14 3.39 -3.61
C ALA A 84 -1.38 3.50 -2.09
N PHE A 85 -0.31 3.74 -1.32
CA PHE A 85 -0.41 3.88 0.13
C PHE A 85 -1.23 5.10 0.56
N GLU A 86 -1.00 6.25 -0.06
CA GLU A 86 -1.77 7.48 0.19
C GLU A 86 -3.25 7.33 -0.20
N MET A 87 -3.54 6.69 -1.34
CA MET A 87 -4.90 6.42 -1.79
C MET A 87 -5.63 5.44 -0.88
N ALA A 88 -4.96 4.41 -0.37
CA ALA A 88 -5.55 3.43 0.53
C ALA A 88 -5.97 4.05 1.87
N LEU A 89 -5.09 4.82 2.50
CA LEU A 89 -5.45 5.57 3.72
C LEU A 89 -6.47 6.68 3.42
N GLY A 90 -6.41 7.27 2.22
CA GLY A 90 -7.42 8.18 1.69
C GLY A 90 -8.81 7.54 1.61
N ALA A 91 -8.92 6.30 1.16
CA ALA A 91 -10.19 5.56 1.12
C ALA A 91 -10.81 5.41 2.53
N VAL A 92 -9.99 5.02 3.50
CA VAL A 92 -10.41 4.94 4.91
C VAL A 92 -10.85 6.30 5.44
N TYR A 93 -10.12 7.37 5.10
CA TYR A 93 -10.44 8.74 5.52
C TYR A 93 -11.76 9.23 4.91
N PHE A 94 -11.96 9.01 3.62
CA PHE A 94 -13.18 9.39 2.89
C PHE A 94 -14.42 8.63 3.34
N SER A 95 -14.25 7.48 4.00
CA SER A 95 -15.37 6.73 4.58
C SER A 95 -16.13 7.47 5.67
N ILE A 96 -15.48 8.44 6.32
CA ILE A 96 -16.08 9.30 7.36
C ILE A 96 -16.15 10.78 6.94
N ASN A 97 -15.41 11.17 5.90
CA ASN A 97 -15.34 12.53 5.39
C ASN A 97 -15.89 12.64 3.97
N LYS A 98 -17.20 12.39 3.81
CA LYS A 98 -17.83 12.29 2.49
C LYS A 98 -17.78 13.59 1.69
N LEU A 99 -17.88 14.76 2.33
CA LEU A 99 -17.76 16.04 1.62
C LEU A 99 -16.43 16.14 0.86
N GLU A 100 -15.33 15.86 1.56
CA GLU A 100 -13.97 15.93 1.00
C GLU A 100 -13.76 14.84 -0.07
N HIS A 101 -14.41 13.67 0.07
CA HIS A 101 -14.42 12.66 -0.97
C HIS A 101 -15.05 13.18 -2.28
N PHE A 102 -16.21 13.85 -2.19
CA PHE A 102 -16.86 14.42 -3.37
C PHE A 102 -16.09 15.59 -3.98
N GLU A 103 -15.37 16.36 -3.17
CA GLU A 103 -14.44 17.40 -3.64
C GLU A 103 -13.25 16.78 -4.40
N TRP A 104 -12.66 15.72 -3.85
CA TRP A 104 -11.57 14.98 -4.51
C TRP A 104 -12.02 14.38 -5.85
N LEU A 105 -13.20 13.74 -5.91
CA LEU A 105 -13.78 13.21 -7.15
C LEU A 105 -14.03 14.28 -8.22
N LYS A 106 -14.23 15.55 -7.81
CA LYS A 106 -14.38 16.69 -8.73
C LYS A 106 -13.05 17.34 -9.09
N GLY A 107 -11.93 16.86 -8.54
CA GLY A 107 -10.61 17.45 -8.71
C GLY A 107 -10.46 18.81 -8.04
N THR A 108 -11.29 19.14 -7.04
CA THR A 108 -11.21 20.43 -6.34
C THR A 108 -10.26 20.41 -5.15
N THR A 109 -9.97 19.22 -4.62
CA THR A 109 -9.04 19.01 -3.50
C THR A 109 -8.19 17.78 -3.73
N ASP A 110 -6.95 17.80 -3.26
CA ASP A 110 -6.07 16.65 -3.23
C ASP A 110 -6.17 15.89 -1.90
N ILE A 111 -5.78 14.61 -1.92
CA ILE A 111 -5.51 13.87 -0.68
C ILE A 111 -4.33 14.54 0.02
N LYS A 112 -4.50 14.83 1.32
CA LYS A 112 -3.47 15.48 2.13
C LYS A 112 -2.94 14.49 3.15
N TRP A 113 -1.74 13.94 2.91
CA TRP A 113 -1.06 13.04 3.85
C TRP A 113 -1.11 13.50 5.32
N ALA A 114 -0.87 14.79 5.57
CA ALA A 114 -0.90 15.36 6.93
C ALA A 114 -2.25 15.16 7.65
N LYS A 115 -3.37 15.13 6.92
CA LYS A 115 -4.69 14.82 7.49
C LYS A 115 -4.86 13.33 7.78
N LEU A 116 -4.34 12.47 6.91
CA LEU A 116 -4.47 11.01 7.05
C LEU A 116 -3.74 10.53 8.31
N ILE A 117 -2.57 11.11 8.58
CA ILE A 117 -1.66 10.69 9.65
C ILE A 117 -1.75 11.53 10.93
N ASP A 118 -2.69 12.50 10.97
CA ASP A 118 -2.91 13.32 12.15
C ASP A 118 -3.15 12.45 13.38
N LYS A 119 -2.38 12.69 14.45
CA LYS A 119 -2.39 11.80 15.63
C LYS A 119 -3.71 11.82 16.39
N ASP A 120 -4.48 12.91 16.24
CA ASP A 120 -5.72 13.14 16.98
C ASP A 120 -6.97 12.89 16.12
N ASN A 121 -6.86 13.07 14.81
CA ASN A 121 -8.01 13.09 13.88
C ASN A 121 -7.82 12.23 12.62
N GLY A 122 -6.62 11.69 12.39
CA GLY A 122 -6.31 10.85 11.24
C GLY A 122 -6.90 9.45 11.36
N VAL A 123 -6.74 8.64 10.30
CA VAL A 123 -7.26 7.26 10.24
C VAL A 123 -6.50 6.29 11.15
N LEU A 124 -5.29 6.69 11.56
CA LEU A 124 -4.46 6.02 12.57
C LEU A 124 -4.37 6.90 13.82
N SER A 125 -5.52 7.32 14.36
CA SER A 125 -5.63 8.08 15.61
C SER A 125 -6.43 7.29 16.65
N THR A 126 -6.16 7.54 17.93
CA THR A 126 -6.91 6.90 19.02
C THR A 126 -8.39 7.26 18.96
N ARG A 127 -8.71 8.48 18.50
CA ARG A 127 -10.09 8.90 18.24
C ARG A 127 -10.78 8.00 17.22
N PHE A 128 -10.09 7.67 16.12
CA PHE A 128 -10.62 6.81 15.07
C PHE A 128 -10.83 5.37 15.56
N SER A 129 -9.84 4.77 16.24
CA SER A 129 -10.02 3.43 16.80
C SER A 129 -11.14 3.38 17.83
N ASN A 130 -11.23 4.37 18.73
CA ASN A 130 -12.29 4.40 19.73
C ASN A 130 -13.70 4.51 19.13
N ALA A 131 -13.82 5.06 17.91
CA ALA A 131 -15.10 5.14 17.22
C ALA A 131 -15.49 3.82 16.54
N PHE A 132 -14.54 3.07 15.96
CA PHE A 132 -14.85 1.94 15.08
C PHE A 132 -14.39 0.57 15.62
N PHE A 133 -13.24 0.53 16.30
CA PHE A 133 -12.67 -0.68 16.87
C PHE A 133 -11.79 -0.37 18.10
N PRO A 134 -12.40 -0.08 19.28
CA PRO A 134 -11.69 0.41 20.47
C PRO A 134 -10.53 -0.47 20.94
N GLU A 135 -10.67 -1.78 20.79
CA GLU A 135 -9.67 -2.78 21.19
C GLU A 135 -8.35 -2.64 20.42
N LEU A 136 -8.34 -1.95 19.26
CA LEU A 136 -7.12 -1.63 18.52
C LEU A 136 -6.36 -0.42 19.05
N SER A 137 -6.93 0.36 19.98
CA SER A 137 -6.29 1.57 20.52
C SER A 137 -4.84 1.38 20.99
N PRO A 138 -4.43 0.25 21.62
CA PRO A 138 -3.05 0.04 22.02
C PRO A 138 -2.04 -0.03 20.86
N PHE A 139 -2.50 -0.38 19.65
CA PHE A 139 -1.65 -0.56 18.47
C PHE A 139 -1.53 0.72 17.62
N ILE A 140 -2.46 1.66 17.78
CA ILE A 140 -2.59 2.83 16.89
C ILE A 140 -1.31 3.68 16.81
N ALA A 141 -0.67 3.96 17.94
CA ALA A 141 0.53 4.81 17.96
C ALA A 141 1.70 4.19 17.18
N ASP A 142 1.85 2.86 17.25
CA ASP A 142 2.85 2.11 16.49
C ASP A 142 2.56 2.16 14.99
N TYR A 143 1.32 1.84 14.58
CA TYR A 143 0.93 1.88 13.18
C TYR A 143 1.00 3.29 12.58
N ASN A 144 0.64 4.34 13.33
CA ASN A 144 0.82 5.73 12.90
C ASN A 144 2.30 6.07 12.67
N SER A 145 3.17 5.62 13.58
CA SER A 145 4.62 5.83 13.46
C SER A 145 5.21 5.07 12.27
N LYS A 146 4.84 3.80 12.08
CA LYS A 146 5.23 2.99 10.91
C LYS A 146 4.79 3.65 9.61
N ALA A 147 3.52 4.07 9.52
CA ALA A 147 2.96 4.76 8.36
C ALA A 147 3.70 6.06 8.04
N SER A 148 3.99 6.88 9.05
CA SER A 148 4.77 8.11 8.90
C SER A 148 6.17 7.85 8.35
N ASN A 149 6.85 6.83 8.90
CA ASN A 149 8.22 6.48 8.52
C ASN A 149 8.31 5.94 7.09
N VAL A 150 7.44 4.97 6.74
CA VAL A 150 7.45 4.38 5.41
C VAL A 150 7.05 5.40 4.34
N TYR A 151 6.05 6.25 4.60
CA TYR A 151 5.67 7.30 3.65
C TYR A 151 6.80 8.31 3.44
N ARG A 152 7.50 8.73 4.50
CA ARG A 152 8.65 9.64 4.39
C ARG A 152 9.72 9.04 3.49
N LEU A 153 10.07 7.77 3.72
CA LEU A 153 11.04 7.03 2.90
C LEU A 153 10.61 6.97 1.43
N LEU A 154 9.37 6.57 1.16
CA LEU A 154 8.85 6.50 -0.21
C LEU A 154 8.84 7.88 -0.89
N SER A 155 8.63 8.96 -0.12
CA SER A 155 8.66 10.33 -0.62
C SER A 155 10.05 10.79 -1.08
N GLU A 156 11.13 10.17 -0.60
CA GLU A 156 12.50 10.47 -1.06
C GLU A 156 12.74 10.09 -2.52
N TYR A 157 11.98 9.10 -3.02
CA TYR A 157 11.97 8.68 -4.43
C TYR A 157 11.13 9.61 -5.31
N VAL A 158 10.29 10.47 -4.73
CA VAL A 158 9.51 11.48 -5.47
C VAL A 158 10.26 12.81 -5.50
N HIS A 159 10.68 13.31 -4.33
CA HIS A 159 11.24 14.67 -4.18
C HIS A 159 12.70 14.82 -4.58
N GLY A 160 13.37 13.72 -4.98
CA GLY A 160 14.69 13.80 -5.59
C GLY A 160 15.82 14.06 -4.61
N ASN A 161 15.75 13.46 -3.42
CA ASN A 161 16.89 13.41 -2.51
C ASN A 161 18.12 12.85 -3.24
N ASN A 162 19.26 13.50 -3.08
CA ASN A 162 20.48 13.22 -3.86
C ASN A 162 20.91 11.74 -3.78
N GLU A 163 20.68 11.09 -2.64
CA GLU A 163 21.03 9.69 -2.39
C GLU A 163 20.18 8.69 -3.19
N THR A 164 18.95 9.05 -3.61
CA THR A 164 18.13 8.17 -4.45
C THR A 164 18.48 8.30 -5.93
N TRP A 165 19.09 9.42 -6.34
CA TRP A 165 19.58 9.66 -7.69
C TRP A 165 20.85 8.87 -8.02
N SER A 166 21.81 8.80 -7.08
CA SER A 166 23.04 8.03 -7.30
C SER A 166 22.77 6.54 -7.53
N LYS A 167 21.67 6.02 -6.96
CA LYS A 167 21.21 4.64 -7.12
C LYS A 167 20.36 4.41 -8.38
N SER A 168 19.83 5.47 -9.00
CA SER A 168 18.87 5.42 -10.12
C SER A 168 19.35 6.23 -11.33
N GLY A 169 20.64 6.15 -11.67
CA GLY A 169 21.26 6.96 -12.74
C GLY A 169 20.55 6.85 -14.11
N ILE A 170 21.02 7.61 -15.11
CA ILE A 170 20.41 7.69 -16.46
C ILE A 170 20.28 6.32 -17.17
N GLN A 171 21.01 5.30 -16.70
CA GLN A 171 21.00 3.95 -17.25
C GLN A 171 20.16 3.02 -16.37
N ILE A 172 19.27 2.25 -17.01
CA ILE A 172 18.56 1.15 -16.36
C ILE A 172 19.58 0.05 -16.05
N LYS A 173 19.69 -0.32 -14.78
CA LYS A 173 20.63 -1.34 -14.29
C LYS A 173 19.96 -2.19 -13.24
N LEU A 174 20.29 -3.48 -13.22
CA LEU A 174 19.87 -4.36 -12.15
C LEU A 174 20.39 -3.84 -10.80
N ASN A 175 19.52 -3.84 -9.79
CA ASN A 175 19.87 -3.45 -8.43
C ASN A 175 19.07 -4.29 -7.43
N ASP A 176 19.68 -5.37 -6.96
CA ASP A 176 19.06 -6.31 -6.01
C ASP A 176 18.73 -5.66 -4.67
N ASP A 177 19.53 -4.69 -4.21
CA ASP A 177 19.26 -3.95 -2.98
C ASP A 177 17.94 -3.17 -3.08
N LEU A 178 17.68 -2.52 -4.21
CA LEU A 178 16.44 -1.79 -4.44
C LEU A 178 15.24 -2.74 -4.61
N ILE A 179 15.43 -3.90 -5.24
CA ILE A 179 14.39 -4.93 -5.36
C ILE A 179 13.99 -5.46 -3.98
N ASN A 180 14.95 -5.90 -3.18
CA ASN A 180 14.73 -6.37 -1.81
C ASN A 180 14.09 -5.29 -0.94
N HIS A 181 14.58 -4.05 -1.06
CA HIS A 181 14.04 -2.93 -0.31
C HIS A 181 12.58 -2.65 -0.69
N PHE A 182 12.25 -2.71 -1.98
CA PHE A 182 10.88 -2.54 -2.45
C PHE A 182 9.94 -3.58 -1.86
N PHE A 183 10.27 -4.87 -1.93
CA PHE A 183 9.42 -5.92 -1.39
C PHE A 183 9.22 -5.79 0.12
N SER A 184 10.28 -5.42 0.85
CA SER A 184 10.17 -5.10 2.28
C SER A 184 9.18 -3.95 2.54
N LYS A 185 9.24 -2.86 1.76
CA LYS A 185 8.30 -1.74 1.90
C LYS A 185 6.88 -2.10 1.48
N LEU A 186 6.71 -2.92 0.45
CA LEU A 186 5.40 -3.39 0.00
C LEU A 186 4.67 -4.17 1.11
N VAL A 187 5.38 -5.08 1.79
CA VAL A 187 4.85 -5.82 2.94
C VAL A 187 4.42 -4.84 4.05
N GLU A 188 5.31 -3.92 4.42
CA GLU A 188 5.06 -2.95 5.48
C GLU A 188 3.83 -2.06 5.19
N ILE A 189 3.71 -1.50 3.98
CA ILE A 189 2.54 -0.67 3.66
C ILE A 189 1.26 -1.49 3.62
N THR A 190 1.30 -2.74 3.15
CA THR A 190 0.09 -3.55 3.02
C THR A 190 -0.44 -3.95 4.40
N GLU A 191 0.45 -4.30 5.33
CA GLU A 191 0.09 -4.53 6.74
C GLU A 191 -0.63 -3.31 7.32
N ILE A 192 -0.09 -2.10 7.10
CA ILE A 192 -0.69 -0.85 7.59
C ILE A 192 -2.05 -0.59 6.94
N ILE A 193 -2.18 -0.80 5.63
CA ILE A 193 -3.44 -0.62 4.89
C ILE A 193 -4.51 -1.56 5.45
N LEU A 194 -4.19 -2.86 5.57
CA LEU A 194 -5.11 -3.87 6.08
C LEU A 194 -5.47 -3.60 7.55
N PHE A 195 -4.55 -3.09 8.37
CA PHE A 195 -4.84 -2.66 9.73
C PHE A 195 -5.83 -1.49 9.77
N ALA A 196 -5.61 -0.45 8.96
CA ALA A 196 -6.51 0.70 8.89
C ALA A 196 -7.91 0.32 8.38
N LEU A 197 -7.97 -0.52 7.35
CA LEU A 197 -9.21 -1.10 6.84
C LEU A 197 -9.92 -1.95 7.92
N SER A 198 -9.18 -2.80 8.62
CA SER A 198 -9.73 -3.62 9.70
C SER A 198 -10.30 -2.76 10.84
N CYS A 199 -9.58 -1.70 11.22
CA CYS A 199 -10.04 -0.74 12.21
C CYS A 199 -11.38 -0.10 11.81
N ARG A 200 -11.52 0.28 10.54
CA ARG A 200 -12.73 0.94 10.05
C ARG A 200 -13.92 0.00 9.83
N TYR A 201 -13.69 -1.18 9.28
CA TYR A 201 -14.75 -2.00 8.69
C TYR A 201 -14.95 -3.37 9.35
N LEU A 202 -13.94 -3.97 9.98
CA LEU A 202 -14.01 -5.38 10.38
C LEU A 202 -15.17 -5.68 11.33
N LYS A 203 -15.46 -4.76 12.27
CA LYS A 203 -16.62 -4.88 13.17
C LYS A 203 -17.97 -4.65 12.48
N SER A 204 -18.00 -3.96 11.35
CA SER A 204 -19.21 -3.74 10.55
C SER A 204 -19.52 -4.89 9.59
N ILE A 205 -18.55 -5.75 9.29
CA ILE A 205 -18.76 -6.93 8.44
C ILE A 205 -19.52 -8.01 9.22
N PRO A 206 -20.64 -8.54 8.69
CA PRO A 206 -21.42 -9.59 9.33
C PRO A 206 -20.58 -10.84 9.62
N GLN A 207 -20.81 -11.50 10.77
CA GLN A 207 -20.03 -12.67 11.16
C GLN A 207 -20.00 -13.78 10.10
N ARG A 208 -21.12 -14.04 9.42
CA ARG A 208 -21.25 -15.02 8.34
C ARG A 208 -20.37 -14.75 7.10
N GLU A 209 -19.87 -13.52 6.96
CA GLU A 209 -19.05 -13.07 5.84
C GLU A 209 -17.57 -12.98 6.23
N ARG A 210 -17.24 -13.09 7.52
CA ARG A 210 -15.86 -12.99 8.03
C ARG A 210 -14.99 -14.19 7.67
N ASP A 211 -15.59 -15.35 7.43
CA ASP A 211 -14.86 -16.54 6.97
C ASP A 211 -14.15 -16.27 5.63
N GLY A 212 -14.65 -15.34 4.81
CA GLY A 212 -13.98 -14.93 3.58
C GLY A 212 -12.82 -13.94 3.78
N LEU A 213 -12.54 -13.52 5.02
CA LEU A 213 -11.44 -12.63 5.39
C LEU A 213 -10.23 -13.38 5.98
N GLU A 214 -10.12 -14.69 5.75
CA GLU A 214 -9.01 -15.52 6.23
C GLU A 214 -7.63 -14.99 5.82
N PHE A 215 -7.53 -14.28 4.69
CA PHE A 215 -6.29 -13.64 4.25
C PHE A 215 -5.76 -12.61 5.28
N LEU A 216 -6.62 -11.97 6.07
CA LEU A 216 -6.20 -11.06 7.15
C LEU A 216 -5.41 -11.80 8.22
N SER A 217 -5.73 -13.06 8.50
CA SER A 217 -4.99 -13.88 9.45
C SER A 217 -3.56 -14.13 8.97
N SER A 218 -3.28 -14.13 7.67
CA SER A 218 -1.90 -14.26 7.18
C SER A 218 -1.05 -13.00 7.42
N GLN A 219 -1.70 -11.83 7.50
CA GLN A 219 -1.02 -10.52 7.58
C GLN A 219 -1.07 -9.86 8.96
N LEU A 220 -2.12 -10.13 9.75
CA LEU A 220 -2.42 -9.41 11.00
C LEU A 220 -2.63 -10.35 12.20
N ASN A 221 -2.15 -11.59 12.12
CA ASN A 221 -2.26 -12.56 13.23
C ASN A 221 -1.65 -12.05 14.54
N HIS A 222 -0.63 -11.18 14.46
CA HIS A 222 0.03 -10.56 15.62
C HIS A 222 -0.83 -9.50 16.32
N VAL A 223 -1.93 -9.05 15.71
CA VAL A 223 -2.86 -8.09 16.30
C VAL A 223 -4.00 -8.86 16.94
N GLU A 224 -3.87 -9.18 18.24
CA GLU A 224 -4.81 -10.03 18.98
C GLU A 224 -6.29 -9.67 18.76
N PRO A 225 -6.74 -8.40 18.84
CA PRO A 225 -8.16 -8.09 18.63
C PRO A 225 -8.68 -8.47 17.25
N ILE A 226 -7.86 -8.39 16.20
CA ILE A 226 -8.22 -8.82 14.84
C ILE A 226 -8.28 -10.34 14.79
N ARG A 227 -7.24 -11.01 15.27
CA ARG A 227 -7.16 -12.48 15.34
C ARG A 227 -8.37 -13.09 16.06
N VAL A 228 -8.70 -12.59 17.24
CA VAL A 228 -9.84 -13.07 18.04
C VAL A 228 -11.17 -12.81 17.32
N LEU A 229 -11.32 -11.65 16.67
CA LEU A 229 -12.55 -11.32 15.93
C LEU A 229 -12.78 -12.22 14.71
N LEU A 230 -11.70 -12.75 14.13
CA LEU A 230 -11.70 -13.73 13.04
C LEU A 230 -11.76 -15.19 13.54
N GLY A 231 -11.95 -15.42 14.83
CA GLY A 231 -12.10 -16.78 15.40
C GLY A 231 -10.78 -17.47 15.80
N GLY A 232 -9.65 -16.76 15.78
CA GLY A 232 -8.37 -17.25 16.28
C GLY A 232 -8.26 -17.25 17.81
N PRO A 233 -7.19 -17.86 18.37
CA PRO A 233 -7.00 -17.98 19.81
C PRO A 233 -6.74 -16.63 20.48
N LYS A 234 -7.20 -16.50 21.74
CA LYS A 234 -6.80 -15.44 22.67
C LYS A 234 -5.52 -15.90 23.38
N GLU A 235 -4.49 -15.05 23.38
CA GLU A 235 -3.23 -15.32 24.09
C GLU A 235 -3.32 -14.87 25.56
#